data_AF-A0A2N2SRK6-F1
#
_entry.id   AF-A0A2N2SRK6-F1
#
_cell.length_a   1.000
_cell.length_b   1.000
_cell.length_c   1.000
_cell.angle_alpha   90.00
_cell.angle_beta   90.00
_cell.angle_gamma   90.00
#
_symmetry.space_group_name_H-M   'P 1'
#
loop_
_entity.id
_entity.type
_entity.pdbx_description
1 polymer ?
#
loop_
_entity_poly.entity_id
_entity_poly.type
_entity_poly.pdbx_seq_one_letter_code
_entity_poly.pdbx_strand_id
1 'polypeptide(L)'
;MTSETDIPYIGMLCWESGHVPRGLVQLESLVGNSTNPASYAYPVRFYHVKGANIHTILENPDREVLGRMIEAAKEMTTSGIRAITTSCGFNAIFQNELADALDVPVFTSSLLQVPLAQKIIGGSGEV
;
A
#
# COMPACT_ATOMS: atom_id res chain seq x y z
N MET A 1 -19.60 1.99 -22.39
CA MET A 1 -18.49 1.08 -22.73
C MET A 1 -17.28 1.57 -21.96
N THR A 2 -16.92 0.89 -20.87
CA THR A 2 -15.65 1.12 -20.17
C THR A 2 -14.53 0.75 -21.13
N SER A 3 -13.61 1.67 -21.39
CA SER A 3 -12.44 1.38 -22.21
C SER A 3 -11.54 0.40 -21.46
N GLU A 4 -10.78 -0.43 -22.16
CA GLU A 4 -9.82 -1.37 -21.52
C GLU A 4 -8.77 -0.63 -20.65
N THR A 5 -8.61 0.68 -20.87
CA THR A 5 -7.83 1.64 -20.10
C THR A 5 -8.43 2.05 -18.75
N ASP A 6 -9.69 1.71 -18.44
CA ASP A 6 -10.38 2.09 -17.18
C ASP A 6 -10.26 1.02 -16.08
N ILE A 7 -9.72 -0.16 -16.38
CA ILE A 7 -9.56 -1.24 -15.40
C ILE A 7 -8.32 -0.94 -14.54
N PRO A 8 -8.44 -0.82 -13.20
CA PRO A 8 -7.29 -0.54 -12.35
C PRO A 8 -6.31 -1.72 -12.38
N TYR A 9 -5.04 -1.40 -12.59
CA TYR A 9 -3.94 -2.39 -12.55
C TYR A 9 -3.28 -2.48 -11.17
N ILE A 10 -3.39 -1.41 -10.37
CA ILE A 10 -2.76 -1.30 -9.06
C ILE A 10 -3.83 -1.25 -7.97
N GLY A 11 -3.70 -2.13 -6.99
CA GLY A 11 -4.51 -2.12 -5.78
C GLY A 11 -3.75 -1.45 -4.63
N MET A 12 -4.42 -0.57 -3.89
CA MET A 12 -3.87 0.11 -2.73
C MET A 12 -4.63 -0.25 -1.46
N LEU A 13 -3.93 -0.83 -0.51
CA LEU A 13 -4.45 -1.09 0.84
C LEU A 13 -4.28 0.17 1.70
N CYS A 14 -5.40 0.74 2.12
CA CYS A 14 -5.49 1.96 2.91
C CYS A 14 -5.84 1.65 4.37
N TRP A 15 -5.55 2.61 5.26
CA TRP A 15 -6.11 2.58 6.62
C TRP A 15 -7.63 2.59 6.59
N GLU A 16 -8.25 2.08 7.66
CA GLU A 16 -9.70 2.08 7.80
C GLU A 16 -10.24 3.51 7.69
N SER A 17 -11.35 3.68 6.95
CA SER A 17 -11.97 4.98 6.77
C SER A 17 -12.33 5.60 8.13
N GLY A 18 -11.94 6.85 8.35
CA GLY A 18 -12.17 7.55 9.63
C GLY A 18 -11.15 7.26 10.73
N HIS A 19 -10.19 6.36 10.51
CA HIS A 19 -9.10 6.06 11.45
C HIS A 19 -7.79 6.79 11.13
N VAL A 20 -7.79 7.62 10.08
CA VAL A 20 -6.66 8.51 9.78
C VAL A 20 -6.56 9.60 10.86
N PRO A 21 -5.39 9.78 11.50
CA PRO A 21 -5.16 10.81 12.50
C PRO A 21 -5.55 12.17 11.96
N ARG A 22 -6.24 12.95 12.79
CA ARG A 22 -6.79 14.27 12.40
C ARG A 22 -5.74 15.19 11.76
N GLY A 23 -4.49 15.14 12.22
CA GLY A 23 -3.38 15.92 11.66
C GLY A 23 -2.96 15.51 10.25
N LEU A 24 -3.35 14.32 9.78
CA LEU A 24 -3.02 13.78 8.45
C LEU A 24 -4.20 13.81 7.48
N VAL A 25 -5.44 13.95 7.95
CA VAL A 25 -6.66 13.93 7.10
C VAL A 25 -6.59 14.95 5.98
N GLN A 26 -6.09 16.17 6.25
CA GLN A 26 -5.96 17.20 5.22
C GLN A 26 -4.99 16.80 4.10
N LEU A 27 -3.97 15.99 4.41
CA LEU A 27 -2.98 15.56 3.42
C LEU A 27 -3.62 14.67 2.35
N GLU A 28 -4.68 13.92 2.66
CA GLU A 28 -5.36 13.06 1.68
C GLU A 28 -6.03 13.87 0.55
N SER A 29 -6.32 15.16 0.79
CA SER A 29 -6.86 16.06 -0.24
C SER A 29 -5.79 16.63 -1.19
N LEU A 30 -4.50 16.52 -0.84
CA LEU A 30 -3.42 17.09 -1.62
C LEU A 30 -3.03 16.15 -2.76
N VAL A 31 -2.93 16.68 -3.98
CA VAL A 31 -2.36 15.95 -5.12
C VAL A 31 -0.90 15.64 -4.81
N GLY A 32 -0.50 14.39 -4.99
CA GLY A 32 0.78 13.84 -4.56
C GLY A 32 0.68 12.93 -3.32
N ASN A 33 -0.44 12.98 -2.58
CA ASN A 33 -0.71 12.00 -1.53
C ASN A 33 -1.07 10.63 -2.15
N SER A 34 -0.60 9.55 -1.52
CA SER A 34 -0.84 8.17 -2.01
C SER A 34 -2.31 7.78 -2.02
N THR A 35 -3.15 8.30 -1.10
CA THR A 35 -4.59 7.98 -1.06
C THR A 35 -5.46 8.89 -1.92
N ASN A 36 -4.86 9.88 -2.59
CA ASN A 36 -5.59 10.78 -3.48
C ASN A 36 -5.65 10.21 -4.90
N PRO A 37 -6.84 9.91 -5.47
CA PRO A 37 -6.96 9.39 -6.83
C PRO A 37 -6.39 10.33 -7.90
N ALA A 38 -6.41 11.65 -7.68
CA ALA A 38 -5.86 12.64 -8.61
C ALA A 38 -4.33 12.66 -8.66
N SER A 39 -3.65 11.91 -7.79
CA SER A 39 -2.19 11.72 -7.83
C SER A 39 -1.74 10.79 -8.97
N TYR A 40 -2.68 10.10 -9.64
CA TYR A 40 -2.37 9.07 -10.63
C TYR A 40 -2.95 9.43 -12.00
N ALA A 41 -2.15 9.20 -13.04
CA ALA A 41 -2.60 9.33 -14.44
C ALA A 41 -3.39 8.09 -14.94
N TYR A 42 -3.61 7.12 -14.06
CA TYR A 42 -4.26 5.84 -14.33
C TYR A 42 -5.13 5.44 -13.12
N PRO A 43 -6.15 4.60 -13.31
CA PRO A 43 -7.01 4.16 -12.21
C PRO A 43 -6.26 3.28 -11.20
N VAL A 44 -6.46 3.58 -9.92
CA VAL A 44 -5.99 2.79 -8.78
C VAL A 44 -7.19 2.32 -7.97
N ARG A 45 -7.23 1.05 -7.58
CA ARG A 45 -8.28 0.51 -6.71
C ARG A 45 -7.88 0.66 -5.25
N PHE A 46 -8.49 1.61 -4.55
CA PHE A 46 -8.28 1.81 -3.12
C PHE A 46 -9.18 0.87 -2.31
N TYR A 47 -8.64 0.28 -1.25
CA TYR A 47 -9.37 -0.59 -0.34
C TYR A 47 -9.01 -0.25 1.10
N HIS A 48 -9.99 0.20 1.89
CA HIS A 48 -9.82 0.51 3.31
C HIS A 48 -9.90 -0.78 4.14
N VAL A 49 -8.77 -1.17 4.74
CA VAL A 49 -8.68 -2.43 5.49
C VAL A 49 -9.26 -2.23 6.89
N LYS A 50 -10.30 -3.00 7.22
CA LYS A 50 -10.91 -2.97 8.56
C LYS A 50 -9.88 -3.30 9.65
N GLY A 51 -9.84 -2.46 10.68
CA GLY A 51 -8.91 -2.56 11.79
C GLY A 51 -7.56 -1.90 11.53
N ALA A 52 -7.24 -1.45 10.31
CA ALA A 52 -5.97 -0.78 10.02
C ALA A 52 -5.97 0.67 10.53
N ASN A 53 -5.13 0.97 11.52
CA ASN A 53 -5.01 2.28 12.14
C ASN A 53 -3.62 2.46 12.78
N ILE A 54 -3.40 3.57 13.48
CA ILE A 54 -2.10 3.85 14.13
C ILE A 54 -1.66 2.73 15.08
N HIS A 55 -2.56 2.18 15.88
CA HIS A 55 -2.22 1.15 16.86
C HIS A 55 -1.84 -0.17 16.19
N THR A 56 -2.59 -0.58 15.16
CA THR A 56 -2.45 -1.91 14.52
C THR A 56 -1.48 -1.95 13.35
N ILE A 57 -1.07 -0.80 12.82
CA ILE A 57 -0.11 -0.70 11.72
C ILE A 57 1.25 -0.21 12.22
N LEU A 58 1.28 0.74 13.15
CA LEU A 58 2.51 1.39 13.60
C LEU A 58 2.97 0.91 14.98
N GLU A 59 2.11 1.03 16.00
CA GLU A 59 2.55 0.81 17.39
C GLU A 59 2.69 -0.67 17.75
N ASN A 60 1.69 -1.48 17.39
CA ASN A 60 1.65 -2.92 17.62
C ASN A 60 1.09 -3.63 16.38
N PRO A 61 1.96 -3.91 15.40
CA PRO A 61 1.54 -4.52 14.14
C PRO A 61 0.75 -5.81 14.30
N ASP A 62 -0.50 -5.77 13.83
CA ASP A 62 -1.50 -6.79 14.14
C ASP A 62 -1.59 -7.86 13.03
N ARG A 63 -1.48 -9.13 13.43
CA ARG A 63 -1.56 -10.30 12.52
C ARG A 63 -2.97 -10.53 11.97
N GLU A 64 -4.03 -10.16 12.68
CA GLU A 64 -5.39 -10.20 12.14
C GLU A 64 -5.58 -9.14 11.06
N VAL A 65 -5.01 -7.94 11.25
CA VAL A 65 -5.06 -6.89 10.21
C VAL A 65 -4.29 -7.35 8.97
N LEU A 66 -3.11 -7.95 9.14
CA LEU A 66 -2.39 -8.60 8.03
C LEU A 66 -3.25 -9.65 7.32
N GLY A 67 -3.98 -10.50 8.06
CA GLY A 67 -4.90 -11.49 7.47
C GLY A 67 -5.95 -10.83 6.58
N ARG A 68 -6.58 -9.75 7.06
CA ARG A 68 -7.56 -8.96 6.28
C ARG A 68 -6.93 -8.26 5.09
N MET A 69 -5.68 -7.80 5.19
CA MET A 69 -4.91 -7.24 4.06
C MET A 69 -4.71 -8.30 2.96
N ILE A 70 -4.33 -9.52 3.33
CA ILE A 70 -4.13 -10.63 2.40
C ILE A 70 -5.45 -11.02 1.72
N GLU A 71 -6.54 -11.14 2.47
CA GLU A 71 -7.86 -11.46 1.93
C GLU A 71 -8.32 -10.41 0.91
N ALA A 72 -8.25 -9.14 1.28
CA ALA A 72 -8.60 -8.03 0.38
C ALA A 72 -7.72 -8.00 -0.87
N ALA A 73 -6.42 -8.20 -0.72
CA ALA A 73 -5.50 -8.24 -1.85
C ALA A 73 -5.82 -9.39 -2.81
N LYS A 74 -6.15 -10.59 -2.29
CA LYS A 74 -6.59 -11.73 -3.12
C LYS A 74 -7.89 -11.43 -3.85
N GLU A 75 -8.87 -10.80 -3.22
CA GLU A 75 -10.11 -10.39 -3.89
C GLU A 75 -9.85 -9.38 -5.01
N MET A 76 -8.93 -8.44 -4.76
CA MET A 76 -8.54 -7.46 -5.77
C MET A 76 -7.85 -8.12 -6.98
N THR A 77 -6.98 -9.11 -6.77
CA THR A 77 -6.29 -9.80 -7.87
C THR A 77 -7.24 -10.64 -8.73
N THR A 78 -8.27 -11.27 -8.16
CA THR A 78 -9.31 -11.95 -8.96
C THR A 78 -10.11 -10.99 -9.84
N SER A 79 -10.15 -9.71 -9.45
CA SER A 79 -10.80 -8.63 -10.22
C SER A 79 -9.88 -7.97 -11.27
N GLY A 80 -8.69 -8.54 -11.53
CA GLY A 80 -7.76 -8.07 -12.57
C GLY A 80 -6.62 -7.16 -12.09
N ILE A 81 -6.50 -6.89 -10.79
CA ILE A 81 -5.37 -6.14 -10.23
C ILE A 81 -4.07 -6.95 -10.42
N ARG A 82 -3.02 -6.27 -10.90
CA ARG A 82 -1.74 -6.87 -11.30
C ARG A 82 -0.56 -6.53 -10.40
N ALA A 83 -0.73 -5.61 -9.45
CA ALA A 83 0.19 -5.38 -8.35
C ALA A 83 -0.51 -4.74 -7.15
N ILE A 84 0.05 -4.93 -5.96
CA ILE A 84 -0.48 -4.42 -4.69
C ILE A 84 0.53 -3.47 -4.04
N THR A 85 0.02 -2.38 -3.48
CA THR A 85 0.80 -1.47 -2.63
C THR A 85 -0.01 -1.05 -1.41
N THR A 86 0.56 -0.26 -0.51
CA THR A 86 -0.12 0.25 0.69
C THR A 86 0.03 1.76 0.82
N SER A 87 -0.91 2.41 1.50
CA SER A 87 -0.86 3.86 1.70
C SER A 87 0.17 4.30 2.75
N CYS A 88 0.52 3.42 3.70
CA CYS A 88 1.42 3.72 4.81
C CYS A 88 2.68 2.85 4.75
N GLY A 89 3.85 3.50 4.68
CA GLY A 89 5.14 2.82 4.53
C GLY A 89 5.58 1.96 5.73
N PHE A 90 4.91 2.05 6.89
CA PHE A 90 5.18 1.18 8.04
C PHE A 90 4.73 -0.26 7.82
N ASN A 91 3.90 -0.54 6.81
CA ASN A 91 3.62 -1.89 6.34
C ASN A 91 4.85 -2.60 5.73
N ALA A 92 6.01 -1.95 5.65
CA ALA A 92 7.29 -2.56 5.27
C ALA A 92 7.56 -3.87 6.03
N ILE A 93 7.16 -3.94 7.30
CA ILE A 93 7.35 -5.11 8.17
C ILE A 93 6.58 -6.35 7.70
N PHE A 94 5.52 -6.17 6.90
CA PHE A 94 4.68 -7.24 6.36
C PHE A 94 4.96 -7.48 4.87
N GLN A 95 6.06 -6.93 4.33
CA GLN A 95 6.40 -7.08 2.93
C GLN A 95 6.47 -8.55 2.51
N ASN A 96 7.18 -9.38 3.27
CA ASN A 96 7.39 -10.78 2.90
C ASN A 96 6.07 -11.56 3.00
N GLU A 97 5.34 -11.42 4.10
CA GLU A 97 4.09 -12.14 4.30
C GLU A 97 3.01 -11.79 3.27
N LEU A 98 2.91 -10.52 2.85
CA LEU A 98 2.00 -10.13 1.78
C LEU A 98 2.47 -10.64 0.41
N ALA A 99 3.78 -10.53 0.11
CA ALA A 99 4.34 -11.00 -1.16
C ALA A 99 4.21 -12.52 -1.31
N ASP A 100 4.48 -13.30 -0.26
CA ASP A 100 4.38 -14.75 -0.27
C ASP A 100 2.93 -15.24 -0.43
N ALA A 101 1.95 -14.43 -0.02
CA ALA A 101 0.53 -14.79 -0.08
C ALA A 101 -0.14 -14.49 -1.44
N LEU A 102 0.55 -13.82 -2.37
CA LEU A 102 -0.02 -13.27 -3.61
C LEU A 102 0.81 -13.65 -4.83
N ASP A 103 0.15 -13.97 -5.95
CA ASP A 103 0.81 -14.27 -7.23
C ASP A 103 1.18 -13.02 -8.04
N VAL A 104 1.05 -11.83 -7.45
CA VAL A 104 1.35 -10.54 -8.07
C VAL A 104 2.39 -9.77 -7.26
N PRO A 105 3.18 -8.88 -7.88
CA PRO A 105 4.14 -8.06 -7.15
C PRO A 105 3.49 -7.22 -6.04
N VAL A 106 4.15 -7.15 -4.89
CA VAL A 106 3.73 -6.38 -3.72
C VAL A 106 4.81 -5.37 -3.36
N PHE A 107 4.41 -4.12 -3.11
CA PHE A 107 5.28 -3.03 -2.68
C PHE A 107 4.66 -2.33 -1.48
N THR A 108 4.97 -2.77 -0.26
CA THR A 108 4.34 -2.18 0.93
C THR A 108 4.87 -0.80 1.29
N SER A 109 6.08 -0.44 0.83
CA SER A 109 6.75 0.80 1.22
C SER A 109 7.80 1.26 0.23
N SER A 110 8.07 2.57 0.19
CA SER A 110 9.23 3.14 -0.52
C SER A 110 10.57 2.68 0.10
N LEU A 111 10.57 2.26 1.36
CA LEU A 111 11.75 1.74 2.05
C LEU A 111 12.35 0.49 1.38
N LEU A 112 11.59 -0.21 0.53
CA LEU A 112 12.09 -1.32 -0.27
C LEU A 112 13.18 -0.89 -1.27
N GLN A 113 13.33 0.41 -1.53
CA GLN A 113 14.38 0.96 -2.38
C GLN A 113 15.70 1.15 -1.64
N VAL A 114 15.75 1.03 -0.30
CA VAL A 114 16.98 1.22 0.49
C VAL A 114 18.12 0.29 0.05
N PRO A 115 17.91 -1.03 -0.19
CA PRO A 115 18.97 -1.89 -0.69
C PRO A 115 19.54 -1.44 -2.05
N LEU A 116 18.70 -0.88 -2.92
CA LEU A 116 19.14 -0.32 -4.20
C LEU A 116 19.96 0.96 -3.97
N ALA A 117 19.47 1.88 -3.14
CA ALA A 117 20.18 3.11 -2.79
C ALA A 117 21.57 2.82 -2.19
N GLN A 118 21.68 1.82 -1.31
CA GLN A 118 22.95 1.40 -0.72
C GLN A 118 23.96 0.91 -1.78
N LYS A 119 23.49 0.25 -2.85
CA LYS A 119 24.37 -0.17 -3.95
C LYS A 119 24.88 1.00 -4.78
N ILE A 120 24.13 2.10 -4.87
CA ILE A 120 24.52 3.30 -5.61
C ILE A 120 25.63 4.06 -4.90
N ILE A 121 25.52 4.22 -3.58
CA ILE A 121 26.50 5.01 -2.79
C ILE A 121 27.67 4.18 -2.23
N GLY A 122 27.61 2.85 -2.35
CA GLY A 122 28.62 1.92 -1.85
C GLY A 122 28.36 1.48 -0.40
N GLY A 123 29.02 0.39 0.03
CA GLY A 123 28.73 -0.27 1.33
C GLY A 123 29.10 0.52 2.59
N SER A 124 29.72 1.70 2.44
CA SER A 124 30.07 2.61 3.54
C SER A 124 29.40 3.99 3.41
N GLY A 125 28.58 4.20 2.38
CA GLY A 125 27.75 5.40 2.29
C GLY A 125 26.52 5.25 3.18
N GLU A 126 26.08 6.35 3.80
CA GLU A 126 24.83 6.40 4.58
C GLU A 126 23.65 6.69 3.66
N VAL A 127 22.55 5.94 3.81
CA VAL A 127 21.26 6.10 3.11
C VAL A 127 20.24 6.72 4.07
#